data_AF-A0A6A1VRZ5-F1
#
_entry.id   AF-A0A6A1VRZ5-F1
#
_cell.length_a   1.000
_cell.length_b   1.000
_cell.length_c   1.000
_cell.angle_alpha   90.00
_cell.angle_beta   90.00
_cell.angle_gamma   90.00
#
_symmetry.space_group_name_H-M   'P 1'
#
loop_
_entity.id
_entity.type
_entity.pdbx_description
1 polymer ?
#
loop_
_entity_poly.entity_id
_entity_poly.type
_entity_poly.pdbx_seq_one_letter_code
_entity_poly.pdbx_strand_id
1 'polypeptide(L)'
;MTSHPEVPGEPTKTSTAFVETATATIQSLAPIKNIHQHLCAFHFYAYDMTRQLEVHHYCGHQNEEMRQCLIYNSPDADARLIGIEYLITENLFLTLPDEEKRLWHSHEYEVKSGQLFMPGVPGPIERQDMDKLAKTYGKVFHFWQVDRGDNLPLGIPQVMFAFTRDGQVYEELVEAVETRYGVSISKERENRARISGPSAGIHPLANGGGKGLKTELREVDVSPPESVPRVFV
;
A
#
# COMPACT_ATOMS: atom_id res chain seq x y z
N MET A 1 -11.82 5.75 -19.11
CA MET A 1 -13.04 6.23 -18.44
C MET A 1 -12.81 6.02 -16.96
N THR A 2 -12.91 7.06 -16.16
CA THR A 2 -12.61 7.00 -14.72
C THR A 2 -13.54 6.01 -14.04
N SER A 3 -12.98 4.95 -13.44
CA SER A 3 -13.72 3.85 -12.79
C SER A 3 -14.31 4.24 -11.43
N HIS A 4 -14.24 5.52 -11.05
CA HIS A 4 -14.62 6.00 -9.74
C HIS A 4 -15.50 7.25 -9.84
N PRO A 5 -16.44 7.45 -8.88
CA PRO A 5 -17.24 8.66 -8.81
C PRO A 5 -16.40 9.93 -8.77
N GLU A 6 -16.93 11.06 -9.22
CA GLU A 6 -16.25 12.34 -9.06
C GLU A 6 -16.21 12.76 -7.58
N VAL A 7 -15.10 13.36 -7.14
CA VAL A 7 -15.01 13.96 -5.80
C VAL A 7 -15.88 15.23 -5.79
N PRO A 8 -16.83 15.37 -4.85
CA PRO A 8 -17.76 16.50 -4.87
C PRO A 8 -17.05 17.81 -4.53
N GLY A 9 -17.43 18.89 -5.21
CA GLY A 9 -16.91 20.24 -4.96
C GLY A 9 -16.88 21.10 -6.22
N GLU A 10 -16.56 22.38 -6.06
CA GLU A 10 -16.22 23.22 -7.22
C GLU A 10 -14.84 22.81 -7.75
N PRO A 11 -14.63 22.80 -9.09
CA PRO A 11 -13.29 22.60 -9.65
C PRO A 11 -12.30 23.64 -9.12
N THR A 12 -11.02 23.27 -9.06
CA THR A 12 -9.96 24.21 -8.68
C THR A 12 -9.98 25.42 -9.61
N LYS A 13 -10.24 26.60 -9.04
CA LYS A 13 -10.33 27.86 -9.78
C LYS A 13 -8.96 28.19 -10.40
N THR A 14 -8.96 28.84 -11.56
CA THR A 14 -7.73 29.25 -12.25
C THR A 14 -6.81 30.08 -11.35
N SER A 15 -7.38 30.95 -10.51
CA SER A 15 -6.62 31.73 -9.52
C SER A 15 -5.91 30.86 -8.50
N THR A 16 -6.58 29.82 -7.99
CA THR A 16 -6.01 28.85 -7.05
C THR A 16 -4.91 28.04 -7.72
N ALA A 17 -5.18 27.48 -8.90
CA ALA A 17 -4.19 26.69 -9.65
C ALA A 17 -2.92 27.49 -9.99
N PHE A 18 -3.06 28.79 -10.30
CA PHE A 18 -1.92 29.69 -10.52
C PHE A 18 -1.08 29.87 -9.24
N VAL A 19 -1.73 30.11 -8.09
CA VAL A 19 -1.03 30.25 -6.80
C VAL A 19 -0.34 28.93 -6.40
N GLU A 20 -1.01 27.79 -6.58
CA GLU A 20 -0.45 26.45 -6.30
C GLU A 20 0.77 26.17 -7.17
N THR A 21 0.70 26.49 -8.47
CA THR A 21 1.84 26.34 -9.39
C THR A 21 3.00 27.22 -8.96
N ALA A 22 2.75 28.50 -8.65
CA ALA A 22 3.79 29.43 -8.22
C ALA A 22 4.44 28.98 -6.90
N THR A 23 3.63 28.59 -5.91
CA THR A 23 4.13 28.14 -4.60
C THR A 23 4.89 26.81 -4.70
N ALA A 24 4.48 25.89 -5.57
CA ALA A 24 5.21 24.63 -5.82
C ALA A 24 6.61 24.84 -6.42
N THR A 25 6.86 25.97 -7.10
CA THR A 25 8.22 26.32 -7.57
C THR A 25 9.11 26.89 -6.47
N ILE A 26 8.53 27.48 -5.42
CA ILE A 26 9.24 28.13 -4.31
C ILE A 26 9.50 27.14 -3.17
N GLN A 27 8.52 26.30 -2.87
CA GLN A 27 8.61 25.36 -1.75
C GLN A 27 9.43 24.12 -2.11
N SER A 28 10.23 23.65 -1.15
CA SER A 28 10.90 22.36 -1.28
C SER A 28 9.92 21.22 -0.96
N LEU A 29 9.65 20.36 -1.94
CA LEU A 29 8.89 19.13 -1.78
C LEU A 29 9.81 17.91 -1.51
N ALA A 30 10.86 18.11 -0.70
CA ALA A 30 11.92 17.11 -0.52
C ALA A 30 11.43 15.70 -0.14
N PRO A 31 10.48 15.51 0.80
CA PRO A 31 9.97 14.17 1.12
C PRO A 31 9.32 13.46 -0.07
N ILE A 32 8.58 14.19 -0.90
CA ILE A 32 7.91 13.64 -2.09
C ILE A 32 8.92 13.31 -3.18
N LYS A 33 9.98 14.10 -3.33
CA LYS A 33 11.07 13.87 -4.29
C LYS A 33 11.90 12.61 -3.98
N ASN A 34 11.74 12.01 -2.80
CA ASN A 34 12.40 10.73 -2.44
C ASN A 34 11.63 9.50 -2.94
N ILE A 35 10.44 9.67 -3.50
CA ILE A 35 9.70 8.59 -4.16
C ILE A 35 10.40 8.27 -5.48
N HIS A 36 10.86 7.02 -5.63
CA HIS A 36 11.65 6.59 -6.79
C HIS A 36 11.16 5.29 -7.42
N GLN A 37 10.14 4.67 -6.82
CA GLN A 37 9.62 3.37 -7.24
C GLN A 37 8.10 3.40 -7.35
N HIS A 38 7.59 2.87 -8.46
CA HIS A 38 6.18 2.56 -8.68
C HIS A 38 6.01 1.05 -8.73
N LEU A 39 5.11 0.50 -7.90
CA LEU A 39 4.70 -0.90 -7.93
C LEU A 39 3.20 -0.99 -8.20
N CYS A 40 2.81 -1.98 -9.00
CA CYS A 40 1.42 -2.43 -9.12
C CYS A 40 1.29 -3.75 -8.35
N ALA A 41 0.24 -3.87 -7.54
CA ALA A 41 -0.06 -5.05 -6.74
C ALA A 41 -1.57 -5.19 -6.55
N PHE A 42 -1.98 -6.18 -5.76
CA PHE A 42 -3.38 -6.37 -5.39
C PHE A 42 -3.54 -6.53 -3.88
N HIS A 43 -4.49 -5.79 -3.32
CA HIS A 43 -4.86 -5.87 -1.91
C HIS A 43 -6.27 -6.42 -1.74
N PHE A 44 -6.52 -7.05 -0.60
CA PHE A 44 -7.87 -7.28 -0.09
C PHE A 44 -8.01 -6.74 1.33
N TYR A 45 -9.25 -6.41 1.72
CA TYR A 45 -9.53 -5.98 3.09
C TYR A 45 -9.24 -7.13 4.04
N ALA A 46 -8.42 -6.93 5.07
CA ALA A 46 -7.95 -8.02 5.92
C ALA A 46 -9.08 -8.85 6.54
N TYR A 47 -10.29 -8.31 6.70
CA TYR A 47 -11.47 -9.02 7.18
C TYR A 47 -12.39 -9.60 6.09
N ASP A 48 -12.19 -9.26 4.82
CA ASP A 48 -13.07 -9.61 3.70
C ASP A 48 -12.30 -9.72 2.38
N MET A 49 -11.91 -10.95 2.03
CA MET A 49 -11.16 -11.26 0.80
C MET A 49 -11.99 -11.13 -0.49
N THR A 50 -13.32 -10.96 -0.38
CA THR A 50 -14.17 -10.72 -1.56
C THR A 50 -14.06 -9.29 -2.07
N ARG A 51 -13.46 -8.39 -1.28
CA ARG A 51 -13.24 -7.00 -1.63
C ARG A 51 -11.77 -6.82 -2.01
N GLN A 52 -11.51 -6.88 -3.31
CA GLN A 52 -10.17 -6.86 -3.89
C GLN A 52 -9.94 -5.58 -4.69
N LEU A 53 -8.71 -5.09 -4.65
CA LEU A 53 -8.31 -3.84 -5.31
C LEU A 53 -6.99 -4.04 -6.01
N GLU A 54 -6.91 -3.63 -7.28
CA GLU A 54 -5.64 -3.22 -7.87
C GLU A 54 -5.15 -1.95 -7.15
N VAL A 55 -3.87 -1.90 -6.82
CA VAL A 55 -3.27 -0.79 -6.07
C VAL A 55 -1.93 -0.40 -6.66
N HIS A 56 -1.62 0.89 -6.56
CA HIS A 56 -0.37 1.46 -7.04
C HIS A 56 0.41 2.08 -5.90
N HIS A 57 1.57 1.52 -5.62
CA HIS A 57 2.46 1.98 -4.56
C HIS A 57 3.53 2.90 -5.13
N TYR A 58 3.70 4.05 -4.50
CA TYR A 58 4.73 5.02 -4.82
C TYR A 58 5.67 5.14 -3.63
N CYS A 59 6.80 4.45 -3.73
CA CYS A 59 7.67 4.13 -2.61
C CYS A 59 8.95 4.97 -2.58
N GLY A 60 9.35 5.33 -1.36
CA GLY A 60 10.67 5.87 -1.04
C GLY A 60 11.33 5.04 0.05
N HIS A 61 12.66 4.87 -0.04
CA HIS A 61 13.43 4.21 1.02
C HIS A 61 13.69 5.20 2.16
N GLN A 62 13.51 4.74 3.41
CA GLN A 62 14.09 5.40 4.57
C GLN A 62 15.53 4.92 4.79
N ASN A 63 15.77 3.63 4.55
CA ASN A 63 17.08 2.98 4.52
C ASN A 63 16.96 1.63 3.76
N GLU A 64 17.99 0.79 3.78
CA GLU A 64 17.96 -0.54 3.13
C GLU A 64 16.93 -1.50 3.73
N GLU A 65 16.50 -1.28 4.97
CA GLU A 65 15.61 -2.19 5.69
C GLU A 65 14.16 -1.68 5.80
N MET A 66 13.89 -0.43 5.43
CA MET A 66 12.59 0.18 5.56
C MET A 66 12.22 1.03 4.34
N ARG A 67 11.05 0.73 3.75
CA ARG A 67 10.40 1.56 2.73
C ARG A 67 9.07 2.08 3.25
N GLN A 68 8.64 3.21 2.71
CA GLN A 68 7.30 3.74 2.92
C GLN A 68 6.70 4.14 1.58
N CYS A 69 5.42 3.84 1.40
CA CYS A 69 4.74 4.04 0.14
C CYS A 69 3.43 4.81 0.35
N LEU A 70 3.16 5.71 -0.59
CA LEU A 70 1.82 6.24 -0.82
C LEU A 70 1.09 5.29 -1.75
N ILE A 71 -0.15 4.93 -1.42
CA ILE A 71 -0.96 4.00 -2.23
C ILE A 71 -2.08 4.76 -2.92
N TYR A 72 -2.18 4.57 -4.23
CA TYR A 72 -3.22 5.12 -5.09
C TYR A 72 -4.08 3.99 -5.69
N ASN A 73 -5.33 4.30 -6.03
CA ASN A 73 -6.27 3.36 -6.65
C ASN A 73 -6.10 3.20 -8.17
N SER A 74 -5.35 4.08 -8.83
CA SER A 74 -5.01 3.97 -10.24
C SER A 74 -3.64 4.63 -10.48
N PRO A 75 -3.01 4.45 -11.66
CA PRO A 75 -1.76 5.10 -12.02
C PRO A 75 -1.98 6.48 -12.67
N ASP A 76 -3.22 6.95 -12.76
CA ASP A 76 -3.60 8.15 -13.49
C ASP A 76 -3.33 9.42 -12.67
N ALA A 77 -3.27 10.57 -13.35
CA ALA A 77 -2.96 11.85 -12.71
C ALA A 77 -4.04 12.32 -11.70
N ASP A 78 -5.27 11.85 -11.83
CA ASP A 78 -6.41 12.12 -10.95
C ASP A 78 -6.67 11.00 -9.93
N ALA A 79 -5.72 10.07 -9.77
CA ALA A 79 -5.84 8.98 -8.82
C ALA A 79 -6.01 9.47 -7.37
N ARG A 80 -6.83 8.74 -6.61
CA ARG A 80 -7.10 9.00 -5.21
C ARG A 80 -5.99 8.39 -4.36
N LEU A 81 -5.43 9.18 -3.43
CA LEU A 81 -4.58 8.65 -2.37
C LEU A 81 -5.46 7.82 -1.42
N ILE A 82 -5.34 6.50 -1.47
CA ILE A 82 -6.20 5.59 -0.71
C ILE A 82 -5.54 5.03 0.53
N GLY A 83 -4.21 5.01 0.62
CA GLY A 83 -3.53 4.26 1.66
C GLY A 83 -2.06 4.61 1.85
N ILE A 84 -1.48 3.98 2.86
CA ILE A 84 -0.03 3.95 3.09
C ILE A 84 0.41 2.51 3.33
N GLU A 85 1.64 2.22 2.92
CA GLU A 85 2.34 1.01 3.32
C GLU A 85 3.68 1.35 3.97
N TYR A 86 4.02 0.60 5.01
CA TYR A 86 5.39 0.46 5.48
C TYR A 86 5.88 -0.94 5.18
N LEU A 87 7.06 -1.06 4.57
CA LEU A 87 7.69 -2.34 4.29
C LEU A 87 8.96 -2.43 5.13
N ILE A 88 9.17 -3.57 5.78
CA ILE A 88 10.39 -3.86 6.54
C ILE A 88 10.97 -5.21 6.18
N THR A 89 12.28 -5.36 6.35
CA THR A 89 12.97 -6.66 6.20
C THR A 89 12.47 -7.69 7.22
N GLU A 90 12.66 -8.97 6.90
CA GLU A 90 12.48 -10.07 7.85
C GLU A 90 13.19 -9.81 9.19
N ASN A 91 14.42 -9.27 9.15
CA ASN A 91 15.19 -8.96 10.36
C ASN A 91 14.43 -8.01 11.29
N LEU A 92 13.95 -6.88 10.77
CA LEU A 92 13.17 -5.93 11.56
C LEU A 92 11.83 -6.51 11.99
N PHE A 93 11.14 -7.22 11.10
CA PHE A 93 9.85 -7.86 11.40
C PHE A 93 9.95 -8.82 12.59
N LEU A 94 11.02 -9.62 12.67
CA LEU A 94 11.23 -10.56 13.78
C LEU A 94 11.43 -9.87 15.13
N THR A 95 11.84 -8.59 15.15
CA THR A 95 11.97 -7.79 16.38
C THR A 95 10.65 -7.22 16.89
N LEU A 96 9.59 -7.24 16.08
CA LEU A 96 8.30 -6.64 16.45
C LEU A 96 7.63 -7.43 17.59
N PRO A 97 6.83 -6.74 18.45
CA PRO A 97 5.90 -7.41 19.34
C PRO A 97 4.94 -8.32 18.56
N ASP A 98 4.54 -9.43 19.17
CA ASP A 98 3.67 -10.43 18.51
C ASP A 98 2.29 -9.89 18.12
N GLU A 99 1.75 -8.95 18.90
CA GLU A 99 0.51 -8.25 18.57
C GLU A 99 0.65 -7.38 17.32
N GLU A 100 1.83 -6.75 17.15
CA GLU A 100 2.13 -5.89 16.02
C GLU A 100 2.32 -6.73 14.75
N LYS A 101 3.03 -7.88 14.82
CA LYS A 101 3.26 -8.78 13.67
C LYS A 101 1.98 -9.17 12.91
N ARG A 102 0.84 -9.25 13.62
CA ARG A 102 -0.47 -9.58 13.02
C ARG A 102 -0.96 -8.54 12.01
N LEU A 103 -0.52 -7.30 12.14
CA LEU A 103 -0.88 -6.21 11.23
C LEU A 103 -0.07 -6.22 9.93
N TRP A 104 0.90 -7.12 9.80
CA TRP A 104 1.78 -7.21 8.64
C TRP A 104 1.46 -8.44 7.82
N HIS A 105 1.61 -8.33 6.50
CA HIS A 105 1.55 -9.46 5.59
C HIS A 105 2.92 -9.72 4.95
N SER A 106 3.16 -10.94 4.48
CA SER A 106 4.39 -11.25 3.75
C SER A 106 4.21 -10.95 2.27
N HIS A 107 5.21 -10.33 1.64
CA HIS A 107 5.22 -10.10 0.19
C HIS A 107 5.68 -11.32 -0.62
N GLU A 108 6.07 -12.42 0.03
CA GLU A 108 6.68 -13.57 -0.66
C GLU A 108 5.83 -14.06 -1.84
N TYR A 109 4.54 -14.30 -1.59
CA TYR A 109 3.67 -14.90 -2.59
C TYR A 109 3.37 -13.94 -3.73
N GLU A 110 2.98 -12.69 -3.44
CA GLU A 110 2.66 -11.72 -4.49
C GLU A 110 3.87 -11.44 -5.41
N VAL A 111 5.08 -11.41 -4.85
CA VAL A 111 6.30 -11.24 -5.63
C VAL A 111 6.56 -12.46 -6.50
N LYS A 112 6.55 -13.67 -5.91
CA LYS A 112 6.89 -14.92 -6.62
C LYS A 112 5.83 -15.34 -7.62
N SER A 113 4.56 -14.99 -7.39
CA SER A 113 3.45 -15.24 -8.31
C SER A 113 3.41 -14.27 -9.50
N GLY A 114 4.21 -13.19 -9.46
CA GLY A 114 4.19 -12.14 -10.47
C GLY A 114 3.09 -11.09 -10.28
N GLN A 115 2.30 -11.19 -9.22
CA GLN A 115 1.18 -10.28 -8.92
C GLN A 115 1.63 -8.89 -8.49
N LEU A 116 2.80 -8.78 -7.84
CA LEU A 116 3.47 -7.52 -7.58
C LEU A 116 4.54 -7.29 -8.64
N PHE A 117 4.49 -6.15 -9.33
CA PHE A 117 5.50 -5.81 -10.35
C PHE A 117 5.75 -4.31 -10.49
N MET A 118 6.80 -3.94 -11.23
CA MET A 118 7.19 -2.55 -11.53
C MET A 118 6.75 -2.14 -12.95
N PRO A 119 5.68 -1.33 -13.11
CA PRO A 119 5.23 -0.89 -14.43
C PRO A 119 6.33 -0.21 -15.25
N GLY A 120 6.49 -0.63 -16.51
CA GLY A 120 7.44 -0.05 -17.45
C GLY A 120 8.92 -0.37 -17.20
N VAL A 121 9.25 -1.16 -16.16
CA VAL A 121 10.63 -1.55 -15.85
C VAL A 121 10.94 -2.91 -16.51
N PRO A 122 12.08 -3.05 -17.21
CA PRO A 122 12.47 -4.33 -17.80
C PRO A 122 12.66 -5.43 -16.75
N GLY A 123 12.12 -6.63 -17.03
CA GLY A 123 12.10 -7.76 -16.09
C GLY A 123 13.46 -8.11 -15.43
N PRO A 124 14.61 -8.15 -16.14
CA PRO A 124 15.90 -8.41 -15.48
C PRO A 124 16.30 -7.37 -14.43
N ILE A 125 15.89 -6.11 -14.60
CA ILE A 125 16.17 -5.01 -13.67
C ILE A 125 15.24 -5.13 -12.47
N GLU A 126 13.93 -5.24 -12.73
CA GLU A 126 12.92 -5.40 -11.69
C GLU A 126 13.20 -6.62 -10.79
N ARG A 127 13.64 -7.75 -11.37
CA ARG A 127 13.91 -8.98 -10.61
C ARG A 127 14.93 -8.81 -9.48
N GLN A 128 15.86 -7.86 -9.60
CA GLN A 128 16.81 -7.57 -8.52
C GLN A 128 16.10 -6.99 -7.30
N ASP A 129 15.10 -6.14 -7.51
CA ASP A 129 14.30 -5.58 -6.43
C ASP A 129 13.30 -6.61 -5.89
N MET A 130 12.72 -7.44 -6.78
CA MET A 130 11.84 -8.54 -6.38
C MET A 130 12.53 -9.55 -5.46
N ASP A 131 13.82 -9.86 -5.67
CA ASP A 131 14.55 -10.75 -4.76
C ASP A 131 14.71 -10.17 -3.34
N LYS A 132 14.73 -8.84 -3.22
CA LYS A 132 14.70 -8.16 -1.91
C LYS A 132 13.27 -8.13 -1.35
N LEU A 133 12.29 -7.71 -2.14
CA LEU A 133 10.90 -7.58 -1.72
C LEU A 133 10.27 -8.90 -1.28
N ALA A 134 10.61 -10.02 -1.90
CA ALA A 134 10.11 -11.34 -1.48
C ALA A 134 10.46 -11.70 -0.02
N LYS A 135 11.42 -10.99 0.59
CA LYS A 135 11.92 -11.21 1.96
C LYS A 135 11.44 -10.13 2.95
N THR A 136 10.49 -9.29 2.55
CA THR A 136 9.96 -8.21 3.38
C THR A 136 8.51 -8.50 3.82
N TYR A 137 8.08 -7.73 4.80
CA TYR A 137 6.72 -7.71 5.32
C TYR A 137 6.13 -6.31 5.19
N GLY A 138 4.83 -6.20 4.90
CA GLY A 138 4.12 -4.96 4.65
C GLY A 138 3.00 -4.70 5.65
N LYS A 139 2.94 -3.50 6.22
CA LYS A 139 1.82 -2.99 7.04
C LYS A 139 1.06 -1.96 6.23
N VAL A 140 -0.15 -2.31 5.83
CA VAL A 140 -0.99 -1.49 4.95
C VAL A 140 -2.26 -1.05 5.64
N PHE A 141 -2.55 0.25 5.56
CA PHE A 141 -3.86 0.80 5.89
C PHE A 141 -4.42 1.57 4.70
N HIS A 142 -5.65 1.25 4.32
CA HIS A 142 -6.43 2.07 3.40
C HIS A 142 -7.39 2.98 4.18
N PHE A 143 -7.32 4.28 3.90
CA PHE A 143 -8.17 5.35 4.43
C PHE A 143 -9.40 5.59 3.55
N TRP A 144 -9.33 5.26 2.24
CA TRP A 144 -10.46 5.42 1.32
C TRP A 144 -10.89 4.08 0.74
N GLN A 145 -12.12 3.69 1.04
CA GLN A 145 -12.74 2.46 0.54
C GLN A 145 -13.37 2.65 -0.85
N VAL A 146 -12.54 2.82 -1.87
CA VAL A 146 -12.99 3.19 -3.23
C VAL A 146 -13.90 2.17 -3.91
N ASP A 147 -13.86 0.90 -3.49
CA ASP A 147 -14.74 -0.17 -4.00
C ASP A 147 -16.20 -0.01 -3.55
N ARG A 148 -16.47 0.76 -2.49
CA ARG A 148 -17.85 1.08 -2.06
C ARG A 148 -18.54 2.10 -2.97
N GLY A 149 -17.80 2.74 -3.86
CA GLY A 149 -18.31 3.85 -4.66
C GLY A 149 -18.47 5.15 -3.85
N ASP A 150 -17.81 5.27 -2.70
CA ASP A 150 -17.82 6.52 -1.94
C ASP A 150 -17.03 7.61 -2.68
N ASN A 151 -17.60 8.81 -2.74
CA ASN A 151 -17.00 9.98 -3.40
C ASN A 151 -16.07 10.80 -2.49
N LEU A 152 -15.99 10.43 -1.21
CA LEU A 152 -15.07 10.94 -0.19
C LEU A 152 -14.50 9.75 0.62
N PRO A 153 -13.37 9.92 1.35
CA PRO A 153 -12.79 8.86 2.19
C PRO A 153 -13.61 8.65 3.47
N LEU A 154 -14.76 7.97 3.35
CA LEU A 154 -15.68 7.71 4.45
C LEU A 154 -15.32 6.42 5.21
N GLY A 155 -15.52 6.46 6.53
CA GLY A 155 -15.36 5.32 7.42
C GLY A 155 -13.98 5.22 8.07
N ILE A 156 -13.79 4.17 8.85
CA ILE A 156 -12.55 3.93 9.60
C ILE A 156 -11.51 3.32 8.65
N PRO A 157 -10.22 3.72 8.72
CA PRO A 157 -9.16 3.08 7.96
C PRO A 157 -9.11 1.58 8.20
N GLN A 158 -8.93 0.79 7.15
CA GLN A 158 -8.92 -0.68 7.24
C GLN A 158 -7.52 -1.23 7.00
N VAL A 159 -7.17 -2.30 7.71
CA VAL A 159 -5.96 -3.09 7.44
C VAL A 159 -6.18 -3.83 6.12
N MET A 160 -5.15 -3.84 5.28
CA MET A 160 -5.15 -4.59 4.01
C MET A 160 -4.06 -5.63 4.00
N PHE A 161 -4.28 -6.72 3.26
CA PHE A 161 -3.29 -7.78 3.04
C PHE A 161 -3.14 -8.08 1.55
N ALA A 162 -1.98 -8.61 1.18
CA ALA A 162 -1.75 -9.23 -0.12
C ALA A 162 -2.14 -10.71 -0.12
N PHE A 163 -2.33 -11.27 -1.31
CA PHE A 163 -2.63 -12.69 -1.48
C PHE A 163 -1.45 -13.58 -1.09
N THR A 164 -1.76 -14.82 -0.73
CA THR A 164 -0.81 -15.77 -0.13
C THR A 164 -0.75 -17.12 -0.85
N ARG A 165 -1.67 -17.37 -1.79
CA ARG A 165 -1.77 -18.62 -2.56
C ARG A 165 -2.61 -18.45 -3.83
N ASP A 166 -2.48 -19.43 -4.72
CA ASP A 166 -3.22 -19.48 -5.98
C ASP A 166 -4.74 -19.53 -5.76
N GLY A 167 -5.49 -18.96 -6.70
CA GLY A 167 -6.96 -18.95 -6.70
C GLY A 167 -7.61 -17.97 -5.71
N GLN A 168 -6.85 -17.05 -5.12
CA GLN A 168 -7.40 -16.01 -4.23
C GLN A 168 -7.76 -14.72 -4.97
N VAL A 169 -6.92 -14.27 -5.89
CA VAL A 169 -7.17 -13.07 -6.69
C VAL A 169 -8.20 -13.36 -7.78
N TYR A 170 -9.09 -12.41 -8.03
CA TYR A 170 -10.04 -12.47 -9.13
C TYR A 170 -9.33 -12.42 -10.50
N GLU A 171 -9.71 -13.33 -11.39
CA GLU A 171 -9.09 -13.46 -12.71
C GLU A 171 -9.29 -12.19 -13.54
N GLU A 172 -10.44 -11.54 -13.42
CA GLU A 172 -10.73 -10.28 -14.12
C GLU A 172 -9.80 -9.12 -13.70
N LEU A 173 -9.31 -9.11 -12.46
CA LEU A 173 -8.34 -8.11 -12.01
C LEU A 173 -6.97 -8.37 -12.63
N VAL A 174 -6.57 -9.64 -12.69
CA VAL A 174 -5.34 -10.08 -13.33
C VAL A 174 -5.36 -9.73 -14.83
N GLU A 175 -6.43 -10.08 -15.54
CA GLU A 175 -6.58 -9.81 -16.97
C GLU A 175 -6.58 -8.30 -17.28
N ALA A 176 -7.23 -7.49 -16.44
CA ALA A 176 -7.25 -6.04 -16.59
C ALA A 176 -5.85 -5.43 -16.49
N VAL A 177 -5.04 -5.93 -15.54
CA VAL A 177 -3.66 -5.50 -15.33
C VAL A 177 -2.73 -5.96 -16.46
N GLU A 178 -2.80 -7.24 -16.84
CA GLU A 178 -2.03 -7.78 -17.96
C GLU A 178 -2.30 -7.01 -19.25
N THR A 179 -3.59 -6.72 -19.53
CA THR A 179 -3.99 -5.92 -20.69
C THR A 179 -3.46 -4.49 -20.62
N ARG A 180 -3.58 -3.84 -19.46
CA ARG A 180 -3.17 -2.43 -19.29
C ARG A 180 -1.67 -2.23 -19.48
N TYR A 181 -0.86 -3.15 -18.96
CA TYR A 181 0.60 -3.01 -18.94
C TYR A 181 1.30 -3.84 -20.01
N GLY A 182 0.57 -4.69 -20.75
CA GLY A 182 1.18 -5.62 -21.71
C GLY A 182 2.13 -6.63 -21.04
N VAL A 183 1.83 -7.01 -19.80
CA VAL A 183 2.61 -7.96 -19.00
C VAL A 183 1.93 -9.31 -18.95
N SER A 184 2.68 -10.35 -18.56
CA SER A 184 2.13 -11.67 -18.26
C SER A 184 2.57 -12.08 -16.86
N ILE A 185 1.61 -12.12 -15.92
CA ILE A 185 1.81 -12.53 -14.53
C ILE A 185 2.30 -13.98 -14.47
N SER A 186 1.71 -14.86 -15.29
CA SER A 186 2.16 -16.25 -15.38
C SER A 186 3.61 -16.36 -15.89
N LYS A 187 4.02 -15.52 -16.85
CA LYS A 187 5.41 -15.48 -17.31
C LYS A 187 6.35 -14.94 -16.24
N GLU A 188 5.93 -13.90 -15.51
CA GLU A 188 6.72 -13.36 -14.40
C GLU A 188 6.88 -14.38 -13.27
N ARG A 189 5.85 -15.18 -12.98
CA ARG A 189 5.96 -16.33 -12.06
C ARG A 189 7.06 -17.31 -12.48
N GLU A 190 7.10 -17.70 -13.75
CA GLU A 190 8.16 -18.58 -14.28
C GLU A 190 9.54 -17.93 -14.13
N ASN A 191 9.66 -16.66 -14.50
CA ASN A 191 10.90 -15.90 -14.43
C ASN A 191 11.42 -15.75 -12.98
N ARG A 192 10.52 -15.81 -11.99
CA ARG A 192 10.77 -15.62 -10.56
C ARG A 192 10.81 -16.92 -9.77
N ALA A 193 10.74 -18.09 -10.42
CA ALA A 193 10.72 -19.40 -9.76
C ALA A 193 11.92 -19.68 -8.84
N ARG A 194 13.04 -18.95 -9.02
CA ARG A 194 14.25 -19.07 -8.18
C ARG A 194 14.35 -18.02 -7.07
N ILE A 195 13.43 -17.07 -6.98
CA ILE A 195 13.39 -16.09 -5.88
C ILE A 195 13.02 -16.82 -4.59
N SER A 196 13.78 -16.54 -3.54
CA SER A 196 13.55 -17.05 -2.19
C SER A 196 12.71 -16.07 -1.39
N GLY A 197 11.85 -16.60 -0.51
CA GLY A 197 11.14 -15.82 0.49
C GLY A 197 12.00 -15.56 1.75
N PRO A 198 11.36 -15.16 2.86
CA PRO A 198 12.02 -14.99 4.15
C PRO A 198 12.81 -16.26 4.56
N SER A 199 13.99 -16.07 5.14
CA SER A 199 14.92 -17.13 5.47
C SER A 199 14.40 -18.08 6.56
N ALA A 200 13.58 -17.58 7.49
CA ALA A 200 12.90 -18.38 8.50
C ALA A 200 11.55 -18.95 8.02
N GLY A 201 11.19 -18.71 6.75
CA GLY A 201 9.85 -18.93 6.23
C GLY A 201 8.87 -17.83 6.68
N ILE A 202 7.66 -17.86 6.13
CA ILE A 202 6.61 -16.91 6.52
C ILE A 202 6.25 -17.12 7.99
N HIS A 203 6.41 -16.07 8.80
CA HIS A 203 6.12 -16.14 10.22
C HIS A 203 4.62 -16.39 10.48
N PRO A 204 4.24 -17.31 11.40
CA PRO A 204 2.85 -17.71 11.58
C PRO A 204 1.92 -16.62 12.11
N LEU A 205 2.47 -15.54 12.70
CA LEU A 205 1.69 -14.37 13.13
C LEU A 205 1.48 -13.33 12.02
N ALA A 206 2.22 -13.39 10.91
CA ALA A 206 1.93 -12.53 9.76
C ALA A 206 0.57 -12.90 9.14
N ASN A 207 0.07 -12.07 8.21
CA ASN A 207 -1.20 -12.28 7.52
C ASN A 207 -2.37 -12.47 8.51
N GLY A 208 -2.41 -11.65 9.57
CA GLY A 208 -3.44 -11.70 10.60
C GLY A 208 -3.38 -12.94 11.51
N GLY A 209 -2.30 -13.73 11.47
CA GLY A 209 -2.23 -15.01 12.15
C GLY A 209 -3.24 -16.04 11.60
N GLY A 210 -3.58 -15.92 10.32
CA GLY A 210 -4.59 -16.75 9.66
C GLY A 210 -6.04 -16.35 9.95
N LYS A 211 -6.27 -15.19 10.60
CA LYS A 211 -7.59 -14.63 10.87
C LYS A 211 -7.78 -13.32 10.11
N GLY A 212 -9.05 -12.95 9.91
CA GLY A 212 -9.38 -11.64 9.40
C GLY A 212 -9.25 -10.55 10.46
N LEU A 213 -8.80 -9.37 10.06
CA LEU A 213 -8.66 -8.20 10.94
C LEU A 213 -9.55 -7.05 10.48
N LYS A 214 -10.38 -6.53 11.39
CA LYS A 214 -11.26 -5.40 11.15
C LYS A 214 -10.97 -4.32 12.19
N THR A 215 -10.88 -3.06 11.74
CA THR A 215 -10.70 -1.94 12.67
C THR A 215 -12.02 -1.55 13.31
N GLU A 216 -11.97 -1.20 14.59
CA GLU A 216 -13.10 -0.73 15.37
C GLU A 216 -12.74 0.60 16.04
N LEU A 217 -13.66 1.57 15.99
CA LEU A 217 -13.55 2.81 16.74
C LEU A 217 -14.14 2.61 18.12
N ARG A 218 -13.46 3.11 19.15
CA ARG A 218 -13.93 3.06 20.54
C ARG A 218 -13.72 4.43 21.18
N GLU A 219 -14.71 4.88 21.93
CA GLU A 219 -14.59 6.07 22.77
C GLU A 219 -13.71 5.75 23.98
N VAL A 220 -12.83 6.69 24.33
CA VAL A 220 -11.97 6.60 25.51
C VAL A 220 -11.97 7.96 26.22
N ASP A 221 -11.89 7.95 27.54
CA ASP A 221 -11.79 9.17 28.33
C ASP A 221 -10.45 9.86 28.08
N VAL A 222 -10.48 11.10 27.60
CA VAL A 222 -9.29 11.94 27.45
C VAL A 222 -9.21 12.88 28.65
N SER A 223 -8.46 12.47 29.67
CA SER A 223 -8.15 13.36 30.79
C SER A 223 -7.14 14.42 30.33
N PRO A 224 -7.39 15.73 30.56
CA PRO A 224 -6.35 16.73 30.33
C PRO A 224 -5.14 16.43 31.24
N PRO A 225 -3.91 16.75 30.81
CA PRO A 225 -2.77 16.68 31.72
C PRO A 225 -3.07 17.51 32.97
N GLU A 226 -2.61 17.04 34.15
CA GLU A 226 -2.80 17.75 35.43
C GLU A 226 -2.49 19.24 35.22
N SER A 227 -3.48 20.09 35.50
CA SER A 227 -3.36 21.51 35.22
C SER A 227 -2.14 22.07 35.96
N VAL A 228 -1.14 22.55 35.21
CA VAL A 228 -0.19 23.50 35.78
C VAL A 228 -1.05 24.67 36.31
N PRO A 229 -1.02 24.98 37.61
CA PRO A 229 -1.86 26.04 38.15
C PRO A 229 -1.55 27.32 37.38
N ARG A 230 -2.59 27.92 36.79
CA ARG A 230 -2.49 29.25 36.19
C ARG A 230 -2.11 30.21 37.30
N VAL A 231 -0.83 30.55 37.41
CA VAL A 231 -0.38 31.67 38.22
C VAL A 231 -0.86 32.91 37.48
N PHE A 232 -2.00 33.43 37.88
CA PHE A 232 -2.39 34.79 37.53
C PHE A 232 -1.41 35.72 38.26
N VAL A 233 -0.59 36.46 37.50
CA VAL A 233 0.10 37.67 37.95
C VAL A 233 -0.65 38.86 37.39
#